data_AF-A0A539EHI4-F1
#
_entry.id   AF-A0A539EHI4-F1
#
_cell.length_a   1.000
_cell.length_b   1.000
_cell.length_c   1.000
_cell.angle_alpha   90.00
_cell.angle_beta   90.00
_cell.angle_gamma   90.00
#
_symmetry.space_group_name_H-M   'P 1'
#
loop_
_entity.id
_entity.type
_entity.pdbx_description
1 polymer ?
#
loop_
_entity_poly.entity_id
_entity_poly.type
_entity_poly.pdbx_seq_one_letter_code
_entity_poly.pdbx_strand_id
1 'polypeptide(L)'
;MLDIPPELFKRRDPSRAHDRLEREAPAFRRRVRDGYRLLARRSPRTSLLNADRSESAVAADVASRVGRLLARRRLAPAGALT
;
A
#
# COMPACT_ATOMS: atom_id res chain seq x y z
N MET A 1 3.26 -2.11 2.13
CA MET A 1 2.67 -0.80 2.43
C MET A 1 2.36 -0.12 1.11
N LEU A 2 1.11 0.31 0.94
CA LEU A 2 0.68 1.15 -0.17
C LEU A 2 0.81 2.62 0.27
N ASP A 3 1.75 3.34 -0.33
CA ASP A 3 2.03 4.74 0.00
C ASP A 3 1.34 5.66 -1.00
N ILE A 4 0.56 6.61 -0.48
CA ILE A 4 -0.13 7.61 -1.28
C ILE A 4 -0.21 8.92 -0.48
N PRO A 5 -0.05 10.09 -1.13
CA PRO A 5 -0.29 11.37 -0.47
C PRO A 5 -1.72 11.47 0.07
N PRO A 6 -1.91 11.91 1.33
CA PRO A 6 -3.24 11.99 1.94
C PRO A 6 -4.17 12.98 1.21
N GLU A 7 -3.61 13.94 0.48
CA GLU A 7 -4.34 14.89 -0.35
C GLU A 7 -5.10 14.20 -1.50
N LEU A 8 -4.72 12.98 -1.88
CA LEU A 8 -5.34 12.21 -2.95
C LEU A 8 -6.45 11.28 -2.47
N PHE A 9 -6.62 11.06 -1.16
CA PHE A 9 -7.63 10.14 -0.63
C PHE A 9 -9.05 10.49 -1.09
N LYS A 10 -9.41 11.79 -1.04
CA LYS A 10 -10.74 12.28 -1.46
C LYS A 10 -11.07 11.98 -2.93
N ARG A 11 -10.05 11.85 -3.79
CA ARG A 11 -10.25 11.55 -5.21
C ARG A 11 -10.56 10.07 -5.45
N ARG A 12 -10.14 9.19 -4.53
CA ARG A 12 -10.27 7.74 -4.66
C ARG A 12 -11.58 7.23 -4.10
N ASP A 13 -12.09 7.88 -3.06
CA ASP A 13 -13.33 7.48 -2.41
C ASP A 13 -14.16 8.72 -2.01
N PRO A 14 -14.77 9.40 -2.99
CA PRO A 14 -15.49 10.65 -2.74
C PRO A 14 -16.80 10.45 -1.96
N SER A 15 -17.35 9.24 -1.98
CA SER A 15 -18.63 8.89 -1.35
C SER A 15 -18.51 8.41 0.09
N ARG A 16 -17.30 8.08 0.56
CA ARG A 16 -17.11 7.52 1.90
C ARG A 16 -17.15 8.58 2.98
N ALA A 17 -17.96 8.32 4.00
CA ALA A 17 -17.99 9.13 5.22
C ALA A 17 -16.68 9.00 5.99
N HIS A 18 -16.06 10.13 6.33
CA HIS A 18 -14.81 10.13 7.07
C HIS A 18 -15.00 9.71 8.53
N ASP A 19 -14.19 8.75 8.99
CA ASP A 19 -14.12 8.37 10.40
C ASP A 19 -13.43 9.44 11.28
N ARG A 20 -13.17 9.12 12.56
CA ARG A 20 -12.49 10.06 13.48
C ARG A 20 -11.08 10.43 12.99
N LEU A 21 -10.29 9.45 12.52
CA LEU A 21 -8.91 9.64 12.09
C LEU A 21 -8.83 10.34 10.73
N GLU A 22 -9.76 10.02 9.83
CA GLU A 22 -9.90 10.63 8.51
C GLU A 22 -10.38 12.10 8.59
N ARG A 23 -10.78 12.57 9.78
CA ARG A 23 -11.11 13.99 10.06
C ARG A 23 -9.97 14.80 10.69
N GLU A 24 -8.88 14.17 11.07
CA GLU A 24 -7.71 14.84 11.66
C GLU A 24 -7.06 15.86 10.71
N ALA A 25 -6.30 16.82 11.23
CA ALA A 25 -5.66 17.85 10.43
C ALA A 25 -4.68 17.26 9.38
N PRO A 26 -4.46 17.93 8.22
CA PRO A 26 -3.51 17.47 7.20
C PRO A 26 -2.11 17.20 7.75
N ALA A 27 -1.64 18.03 8.70
CA ALA A 27 -0.35 17.84 9.36
C ALA A 27 -0.26 16.53 10.14
N PHE A 28 -1.35 16.10 10.79
CA PHE A 28 -1.42 14.81 11.47
C PHE A 28 -1.27 13.66 10.46
N ARG A 29 -2.03 13.69 9.37
CA ARG A 29 -1.99 12.64 8.34
C ARG A 29 -0.63 12.54 7.65
N ARG A 30 0.04 13.67 7.42
CA ARG A 30 1.43 13.71 6.94
C ARG A 30 2.39 13.02 7.90
N ARG A 31 2.33 13.33 9.21
CA ARG A 31 3.15 12.66 10.23
C ARG A 31 2.89 11.16 10.29
N VAL A 32 1.63 10.73 10.17
CA VAL A 32 1.27 9.30 10.11
C VAL A 32 1.93 8.64 8.89
N ARG A 33 1.82 9.25 7.70
CA ARG A 33 2.46 8.75 6.48
C ARG A 33 3.98 8.64 6.65
N ASP A 34 4.62 9.67 7.20
CA ASP A 34 6.07 9.68 7.43
C ASP A 34 6.50 8.58 8.40
N GLY A 35 5.72 8.36 9.47
CA GLY A 35 5.91 7.24 10.40
C GLY A 35 5.86 5.88 9.71
N TYR A 36 4.85 5.63 8.87
CA TYR A 36 4.78 4.38 8.11
C TYR A 36 5.94 4.22 7.11
N ARG A 37 6.37 5.29 6.43
CA ARG A 37 7.53 5.25 5.51
C ARG A 37 8.82 4.93 6.28
N LEU A 38 9.00 5.49 7.46
CA LEU A 38 10.14 5.18 8.33
C LEU A 38 10.15 3.70 8.74
N LEU A 39 9.00 3.17 9.17
CA LEU A 39 8.85 1.75 9.53
C LEU A 39 9.12 0.83 8.34
N ALA A 40 8.60 1.17 7.15
CA ALA A 40 8.82 0.40 5.94
C ALA A 40 10.31 0.35 5.53
N ARG A 41 11.04 1.46 5.69
CA ARG A 41 12.49 1.51 5.41
C ARG A 41 13.30 0.64 6.37
N ARG A 42 12.85 0.46 7.62
CA ARG A 42 13.55 -0.31 8.67
C ARG A 42 13.19 -1.79 8.68
N SER A 43 12.13 -2.20 7.98
CA SER A 43 11.63 -3.57 7.99
C SER A 43 11.98 -4.28 6.68
N PRO A 44 12.90 -5.27 6.68
CA PRO A 44 13.25 -6.05 5.47
C PRO A 44 12.07 -6.85 4.90
N ARG A 45 11.03 -7.07 5.70
CA ARG A 45 9.82 -7.81 5.31
C ARG A 45 8.76 -6.92 4.68
N THR A 46 8.95 -5.60 4.67
CA THR A 46 7.95 -4.64 4.20
C THR A 46 8.41 -4.01 2.89
N SER A 47 7.60 -4.15 1.84
CA SER A 47 7.77 -3.38 0.59
C SER A 47 6.97 -2.10 0.64
N LEU A 48 7.57 -0.99 0.21
CA LEU A 48 6.90 0.30 -0.04
C LEU A 48 6.52 0.39 -1.52
N LEU A 49 5.22 0.56 -1.82
CA LEU A 49 4.70 0.66 -3.19
C LEU A 49 4.05 2.03 -3.38
N ASN A 50 4.26 2.64 -4.56
CA ASN A 50 3.58 3.87 -4.93
C ASN A 50 2.12 3.58 -5.34
N ALA A 51 1.17 3.98 -4.49
CA ALA A 51 -0.27 3.85 -4.74
C ALA A 51 -0.88 5.07 -5.45
N ASP A 52 -0.10 6.09 -5.81
CA ASP A 52 -0.50 7.19 -6.70
C ASP A 52 -0.47 6.79 -8.19
N ARG A 53 -0.76 5.52 -8.49
CA ARG A 53 -0.81 4.98 -9.86
C ARG A 53 -2.19 4.41 -10.13
N SER A 54 -2.50 4.06 -11.38
CA SER A 54 -3.73 3.33 -11.69
C SER A 54 -3.81 2.04 -10.86
N GLU A 55 -5.03 1.59 -10.57
CA GLU A 55 -5.26 0.35 -9.83
C GLU A 55 -4.56 -0.85 -10.48
N SER A 56 -4.67 -0.96 -11.82
CA SER A 56 -4.01 -2.01 -12.61
C SER A 56 -2.49 -2.00 -12.45
N ALA A 57 -1.86 -0.83 -12.40
CA ALA A 57 -0.42 -0.71 -12.22
C ALA A 57 0.01 -1.12 -10.80
N VAL A 58 -0.76 -0.71 -9.78
CA VAL A 58 -0.50 -1.12 -8.38
C VAL A 58 -0.69 -2.63 -8.22
N ALA A 59 -1.75 -3.20 -8.82
CA ALA A 59 -2.01 -4.64 -8.79
C ALA A 59 -0.87 -5.45 -9.44
N ALA A 60 -0.38 -5.02 -10.60
CA ALA A 60 0.78 -5.64 -11.25
C ALA A 60 2.05 -5.55 -10.39
N ASP A 61 2.27 -4.40 -9.75
CA ASP A 61 3.39 -4.19 -8.82
C ASP A 61 3.33 -5.12 -7.59
N VAL A 62 2.13 -5.37 -7.06
CA VAL A 62 1.88 -6.32 -5.97
C VAL A 62 2.12 -7.75 -6.44
N ALA A 63 1.49 -8.17 -7.53
CA ALA A 63 1.61 -9.52 -8.08
C ALA A 63 3.07 -9.89 -8.36
N SER A 64 3.82 -8.96 -8.97
CA SER A 64 5.26 -9.13 -9.25
C SER A 64 6.09 -9.35 -7.98
N ARG A 65 5.83 -8.57 -6.91
CA ARG A 65 6.56 -8.69 -5.63
C ARG A 65 6.19 -9.96 -4.87
N VAL A 66 4.90 -10.29 -4.81
CA VAL A 66 4.41 -11.51 -4.16
C VAL A 66 4.90 -12.74 -4.90
N GLY A 67 4.86 -12.75 -6.24
CA GLY A 67 5.40 -13.84 -7.05
C GLY A 67 6.88 -14.12 -6.76
N ARG A 68 7.72 -13.06 -6.68
CA ARG A 68 9.12 -13.21 -6.25
C ARG A 68 9.26 -13.77 -4.83
N LEU A 69 8.40 -13.36 -3.90
CA LEU A 69 8.42 -13.87 -2.53
C LEU A 69 8.07 -15.36 -2.47
N LEU A 70 7.02 -15.77 -3.20
CA LEU A 70 6.58 -17.16 -3.27
C LEU A 70 7.65 -18.06 -3.91
N ALA A 71 8.24 -17.61 -5.03
CA ALA A 71 9.34 -18.31 -5.69
C ALA A 71 10.54 -18.53 -4.75
N ARG A 72 10.95 -17.48 -4.00
CA ARG A 72 12.03 -17.58 -3.01
C ARG A 72 11.71 -18.55 -1.86
N ARG A 73 10.43 -18.70 -1.52
CA ARG A 73 9.97 -19.62 -0.47
C ARG A 73 9.65 -21.03 -0.98
N ARG A 74 9.81 -21.28 -2.29
CA ARG A 74 9.39 -22.53 -2.95
C ARG A 74 7.91 -22.86 -2.70
N LEU A 75 7.09 -21.83 -2.56
CA LEU A 75 5.64 -21.96 -2.43
C LEU A 75 5.03 -21.79 -3.82
N ALA A 76 4.23 -22.75 -4.25
CA ALA A 76 3.35 -22.52 -5.39
C ALA A 76 2.26 -21.52 -4.98
N PRO A 77 1.84 -20.62 -5.87
CA PRO A 77 0.63 -19.84 -5.63
C PRO A 77 -0.55 -20.81 -5.47
N ALA A 78 -1.38 -20.58 -4.45
CA ALA A 78 -2.63 -21.33 -4.27
C ALA A 78 -3.49 -21.12 -5.53
N GLY A 79 -3.58 -22.14 -6.38
CA GLY A 79 -4.23 -22.07 -7.69
C GLY A 79 -3.43 -22.63 -8.87
N ALA A 80 -2.16 -23.02 -8.69
CA ALA A 80 -1.36 -23.66 -9.76
C ALA A 80 -1.59 -25.18 -9.91
N LEU A 81 -2.69 -25.72 -9.37
CA LEU A 81 -3.12 -27.11 -9.52
C LEU A 81 -4.48 -27.13 -10.22
N THR A 82 -4.49 -26.92 -11.54
CA THR A 82 -5.56 -27.31 -12.46
C THR A 82 -4.96 -27.53 -13.83
#